data_AF-A0A925YUE7-F1
#
_entry.id   AF-A0A925YUE7-F1
#
_cell.length_a   1.000
_cell.length_b   1.000
_cell.length_c   1.000
_cell.angle_alpha   90.00
_cell.angle_beta   90.00
_cell.angle_gamma   90.00
#
_symmetry.space_group_name_H-M   'P 1'
#
loop_
_entity.id
_entity.type
_entity.pdbx_description
1 polymer ?
#
loop_
_entity_poly.entity_id
_entity_poly.type
_entity_poly.pdbx_seq_one_letter_code
_entity_poly.pdbx_strand_id
1 'polypeptide(L)'
;MKNVSRLLLFLFTVAFASAQISKEGKQLDEAAMAAADLRLFALGNSYTFFWDVPGLVQKFAAEAPLKKKLYAHRMAWGGKNLATYAKLLEPKDGQPMNAEIVNLLDPRWDAILLQPWKDDVENDLKTNAPKIIAKIREKNPKAKILLYLWEDGPDPAKRQRAFEEVAKQTGALIVPAGWAWARGKKEKPEWVWQAPDGWHPGYRRAYVTSACVYATLFEKTPVGLKLRSWEHWVQDGGKIKLTDDEALYLQTIAWDAVRTHTNVPALRAKR
;
A
#
# COMPACT_ATOMS: atom_id res chain seq x y z
N MET A 1 2.16 -2.69 -63.56
CA MET A 1 3.42 -2.22 -62.92
C MET A 1 3.06 -1.66 -61.55
N LYS A 2 3.07 -2.49 -60.50
CA LYS A 2 4.06 -2.43 -59.39
C LYS A 2 4.46 -1.01 -59.00
N ASN A 3 3.96 -0.53 -57.86
CA ASN A 3 4.75 0.30 -56.96
C ASN A 3 4.51 -0.17 -55.52
N VAL A 4 5.56 -0.78 -54.98
CA VAL A 4 5.67 -1.28 -53.62
C VAL A 4 6.30 -0.14 -52.83
N SER A 5 5.53 0.53 -51.97
CA SER A 5 6.11 1.40 -50.94
C SER A 5 6.35 0.59 -49.68
N ARG A 6 7.63 0.45 -49.34
CA ARG A 6 8.16 -0.33 -48.22
C ARG A 6 7.61 0.17 -46.88
N LEU A 7 7.05 -0.77 -46.12
CA LEU A 7 6.75 -0.65 -44.71
C LEU A 7 8.06 -0.64 -43.91
N LEU A 8 8.46 0.54 -43.41
CA LEU A 8 9.46 0.63 -42.34
C LEU A 8 8.71 0.51 -41.01
N LEU A 9 8.54 -0.73 -40.55
CA LEU A 9 8.07 -1.03 -39.20
C LEU A 9 9.23 -0.76 -38.23
N PHE A 10 9.28 0.43 -37.65
CA PHE A 10 10.18 0.69 -36.53
C PHE A 10 9.69 -0.13 -35.33
N LEU A 11 10.43 -1.18 -35.01
CA LEU A 11 10.34 -1.93 -33.75
C LEU A 11 10.72 -1.01 -32.59
N PHE A 12 9.74 -0.28 -32.06
CA PHE A 12 9.83 0.46 -30.80
C PHE A 12 8.97 -0.24 -29.74
N THR A 13 9.30 -1.49 -29.38
CA THR A 13 8.41 -2.26 -28.48
C THR A 13 9.08 -2.97 -27.30
N VAL A 14 10.35 -2.73 -26.95
CA VAL A 14 10.97 -3.49 -25.84
C VAL A 14 11.56 -2.65 -24.70
N ALA A 15 11.88 -1.37 -24.88
CA ALA A 15 12.53 -0.56 -23.83
C ALA A 15 11.58 0.13 -22.83
N PHE A 16 10.37 0.51 -23.25
CA PHE A 16 9.43 1.23 -22.36
C PHE A 16 8.69 0.31 -21.38
N ALA A 17 8.42 -0.95 -21.77
CA ALA A 17 7.73 -1.90 -20.91
C ALA A 17 8.58 -2.33 -19.70
N SER A 18 9.90 -2.51 -19.86
CA SER A 18 10.79 -2.95 -18.78
C SER A 18 11.02 -1.87 -17.71
N ALA A 19 11.10 -0.60 -18.10
CA ALA A 19 11.23 0.53 -17.17
C ALA A 19 9.95 0.79 -16.35
N GLN A 20 8.79 0.41 -16.88
CA GLN A 20 7.50 0.56 -16.20
C GLN A 20 7.19 -0.66 -15.31
N ILE A 21 7.48 -1.88 -15.79
CA ILE A 21 7.40 -3.12 -15.00
C ILE A 21 8.36 -3.08 -13.79
N SER A 22 9.59 -2.58 -13.95
CA SER A 22 10.54 -2.41 -12.83
C SER A 22 10.14 -1.34 -11.81
N LYS A 23 9.21 -0.44 -12.16
CA LYS A 23 8.62 0.53 -11.23
C LYS A 23 7.38 -0.04 -10.52
N GLU A 24 6.63 -0.94 -11.13
CA GLU A 24 5.43 -1.56 -10.53
C GLU A 24 5.73 -2.76 -9.63
N GLY A 25 6.76 -3.55 -9.97
CA GLY A 25 7.33 -4.60 -9.11
C GLY A 25 8.75 -4.22 -8.66
N LYS A 26 8.98 -4.16 -7.34
CA LYS A 26 10.34 -3.94 -6.82
C LYS A 26 11.08 -5.28 -6.85
N GLN A 27 12.33 -5.35 -7.31
CA GLN A 27 13.10 -6.59 -7.13
C GLN A 27 13.33 -6.84 -5.63
N LEU A 28 13.24 -8.11 -5.23
CA LEU A 28 13.50 -8.49 -3.84
C LEU A 28 14.99 -8.29 -3.55
N ASP A 29 15.29 -7.61 -2.44
CA ASP A 29 16.65 -7.35 -1.96
C ASP A 29 16.87 -8.27 -0.75
N GLU A 30 17.42 -9.45 -1.04
CA GLU A 30 17.65 -10.50 -0.05
C GLU A 30 18.57 -10.06 1.09
N ALA A 31 19.59 -9.26 0.78
CA ALA A 31 20.53 -8.78 1.78
C ALA A 31 19.86 -7.79 2.73
N ALA A 32 19.07 -6.84 2.20
CA ALA A 32 18.33 -5.90 3.03
C ALA A 32 17.25 -6.60 3.87
N MET A 33 16.56 -7.58 3.29
CA MET A 33 15.53 -8.36 3.98
C MET A 33 16.10 -9.21 5.13
N ALA A 34 17.24 -9.87 4.90
CA ALA A 34 17.93 -10.66 5.91
C ALA A 34 18.43 -9.79 7.08
N ALA A 35 18.91 -8.58 6.77
CA ALA A 35 19.45 -7.63 7.74
C ALA A 35 18.38 -6.77 8.45
N ALA A 36 17.08 -7.01 8.24
CA ALA A 36 16.00 -6.20 8.79
C ALA A 36 15.44 -6.76 10.12
N ASP A 37 15.05 -5.87 11.02
CA ASP A 37 14.36 -6.19 12.27
C ASP A 37 12.87 -6.50 12.06
N LEU A 38 12.30 -5.95 10.97
CA LEU A 38 10.91 -6.15 10.58
C LEU A 38 10.79 -6.08 9.06
N ARG A 39 9.91 -6.89 8.47
CA ARG A 39 9.70 -6.96 7.02
C ARG A 39 8.22 -6.78 6.69
N LEU A 40 7.94 -5.87 5.76
CA LEU A 40 6.60 -5.57 5.25
C LEU A 40 6.52 -5.89 3.75
N PHE A 41 5.60 -6.76 3.37
CA PHE A 41 5.21 -6.94 1.97
C PHE A 41 3.89 -6.22 1.70
N ALA A 42 3.81 -5.36 0.69
CA ALA A 42 2.57 -4.73 0.28
C ALA A 42 2.06 -5.29 -1.05
N LEU A 43 0.86 -5.84 -1.04
CA LEU A 43 0.14 -6.33 -2.21
C LEU A 43 -0.96 -5.33 -2.56
N GLY A 44 -0.88 -4.70 -3.73
CA GLY A 44 -1.80 -3.62 -4.07
C GLY A 44 -1.77 -3.18 -5.53
N ASN A 45 -1.90 -1.89 -5.77
CA ASN A 45 -1.93 -1.29 -7.09
C ASN A 45 -1.34 0.12 -7.06
N SER A 46 -1.78 1.02 -7.94
CA SER A 46 -1.34 2.42 -7.99
C SER A 46 -1.52 3.20 -6.70
N TYR A 47 -2.52 2.87 -5.87
CA TYR A 47 -2.70 3.52 -4.57
C TYR A 47 -1.64 3.07 -3.54
N THR A 48 -0.90 2.01 -3.83
CA THR A 48 0.26 1.54 -3.06
C THR A 48 1.58 1.96 -3.71
N PHE A 49 1.75 1.77 -5.02
CA PHE A 49 3.05 1.98 -5.68
C PHE A 49 3.33 3.44 -6.04
N PHE A 50 2.32 4.23 -6.42
CA PHE A 50 2.55 5.48 -7.17
C PHE A 50 3.43 6.46 -6.39
N TRP A 51 3.16 6.62 -5.09
CA TRP A 51 3.98 7.39 -4.16
C TRP A 51 4.82 6.53 -3.20
N ASP A 52 5.00 5.24 -3.49
CA ASP A 52 5.77 4.31 -2.65
C ASP A 52 5.33 4.23 -1.18
N VAL A 53 4.04 3.98 -0.93
CA VAL A 53 3.50 3.86 0.44
C VAL A 53 4.39 2.97 1.33
N PRO A 54 4.85 1.77 0.90
CA PRO A 54 5.70 0.92 1.74
C PRO A 54 7.08 1.53 2.01
N GLY A 55 7.69 2.19 1.02
CA GLY A 55 8.95 2.92 1.22
C GLY A 55 8.81 4.11 2.18
N LEU A 56 7.68 4.84 2.16
CA LEU A 56 7.40 5.86 3.15
C LEU A 56 7.21 5.26 4.56
N VAL A 57 6.59 4.08 4.70
CA VAL A 57 6.50 3.40 6.01
C VAL A 57 7.90 3.08 6.54
N GLN A 58 8.82 2.66 5.67
CA GLN A 58 10.22 2.44 6.04
C GLN A 58 10.91 3.74 6.49
N LYS A 59 10.60 4.88 5.87
CA LYS A 59 11.10 6.20 6.31
C LYS A 59 10.52 6.60 7.67
N PHE A 60 9.23 6.38 7.91
CA PHE A 60 8.63 6.57 9.25
C PHE A 60 9.29 5.70 10.31
N ALA A 61 9.56 4.43 10.00
CA ALA A 61 10.25 3.51 10.92
C ALA A 61 11.68 3.97 11.26
N ALA A 62 12.41 4.52 10.28
CA ALA A 62 13.75 5.06 10.48
C ALA A 62 13.79 6.31 11.39
N GLU A 63 12.74 7.16 11.35
CA GLU A 63 12.60 8.32 12.24
C GLU A 63 12.12 7.94 13.65
N ALA A 64 11.61 6.72 13.83
CA ALA A 64 11.04 6.30 15.10
C ALA A 64 12.10 6.11 16.18
N PRO A 65 11.78 6.43 17.46
CA PRO A 65 12.69 6.17 18.58
C PRO A 65 13.12 4.71 18.72
N LEU A 66 12.28 3.77 18.27
CA LEU A 66 12.56 2.33 18.26
C LEU A 66 13.73 1.95 17.35
N LYS A 67 14.06 2.79 16.35
CA LYS A 67 15.14 2.60 15.37
C LYS A 67 15.17 1.21 14.71
N LYS A 68 14.03 0.52 14.65
CA LYS A 68 13.92 -0.77 13.96
C LYS A 68 14.13 -0.57 12.47
N LYS A 69 15.05 -1.34 11.89
CA LYS A 69 15.25 -1.37 10.45
C LYS A 69 14.10 -2.15 9.81
N LEU A 70 13.15 -1.41 9.24
CA LEU A 70 12.11 -1.98 8.39
C LEU A 70 12.65 -2.24 6.99
N TYR A 71 12.42 -3.44 6.46
CA TYR A 71 12.50 -3.70 5.03
C TYR A 71 11.09 -3.71 4.43
N ALA A 72 10.84 -2.84 3.46
CA ALA A 72 9.58 -2.80 2.73
C ALA A 72 9.74 -3.23 1.26
N HIS A 73 8.86 -4.14 0.86
CA HIS A 73 8.74 -4.65 -0.50
C HIS A 73 7.29 -4.55 -0.98
N ARG A 74 7.08 -4.60 -2.29
CA ARG A 74 5.74 -4.55 -2.88
C ARG A 74 5.64 -5.30 -4.19
N MET A 75 4.46 -5.87 -4.39
CA MET A 75 3.91 -6.26 -5.69
C MET A 75 2.64 -5.45 -5.89
N ALA A 76 2.73 -4.38 -6.68
CA ALA A 76 1.67 -3.40 -6.79
C ALA A 76 1.54 -2.90 -8.22
N TRP A 77 0.74 -3.60 -9.01
CA TRP A 77 0.55 -3.33 -10.43
C TRP A 77 -0.62 -2.39 -10.72
N GLY A 78 -0.46 -1.53 -11.71
CA GLY A 78 -1.49 -0.56 -12.11
C GLY A 78 -2.85 -1.23 -12.40
N GLY A 79 -3.92 -0.70 -11.79
CA GLY A 79 -5.29 -1.15 -12.02
C GLY A 79 -5.63 -2.57 -11.53
N LYS A 80 -4.76 -3.23 -10.78
CA LYS A 80 -5.01 -4.60 -10.28
C LYS A 80 -5.74 -4.61 -8.94
N ASN A 81 -6.45 -5.71 -8.71
CA ASN A 81 -7.26 -5.98 -7.52
C ASN A 81 -6.88 -7.32 -6.88
N LEU A 82 -7.47 -7.64 -5.72
CA LEU A 82 -7.15 -8.88 -5.01
C LEU A 82 -7.56 -10.12 -5.81
N ALA A 83 -8.64 -10.04 -6.61
CA ALA A 83 -9.00 -11.12 -7.53
C ALA A 83 -7.85 -11.50 -8.51
N THR A 84 -7.07 -10.51 -8.94
CA THR A 84 -5.91 -10.74 -9.82
C THR A 84 -4.86 -11.59 -9.09
N TYR A 85 -4.50 -11.19 -7.87
CA TYR A 85 -3.47 -11.88 -7.09
C TYR A 85 -3.93 -13.24 -6.56
N ALA A 86 -5.20 -13.38 -6.19
CA ALA A 86 -5.77 -14.67 -5.80
C ALA A 86 -5.63 -15.71 -6.94
N LYS A 87 -5.86 -15.31 -8.20
CA LYS A 87 -5.64 -16.18 -9.37
C LYS A 87 -4.16 -16.55 -9.56
N LEU A 88 -3.24 -15.65 -9.27
CA LEU A 88 -1.81 -15.95 -9.38
C LEU A 88 -1.34 -16.95 -8.33
N LEU A 89 -1.99 -16.99 -7.16
CA LEU A 89 -1.75 -17.99 -6.10
C LEU A 89 -2.35 -19.37 -6.40
N GLU A 90 -3.19 -19.47 -7.43
CA GLU A 90 -3.86 -20.69 -7.89
C GLU A 90 -3.54 -20.91 -9.39
N PRO A 91 -2.26 -21.20 -9.73
CA PRO A 91 -1.91 -21.46 -11.13
C PRO A 91 -2.65 -22.69 -11.65
N LYS A 92 -2.92 -22.72 -12.95
CA LYS A 92 -3.50 -23.90 -13.62
C LYS A 92 -2.57 -25.11 -13.45
N ASP A 93 -3.15 -26.30 -13.42
CA ASP A 93 -2.39 -27.55 -13.27
C ASP A 93 -1.18 -27.63 -14.20
N GLY A 94 -0.03 -27.96 -13.63
CA GLY A 94 1.25 -28.07 -14.34
C GLY A 94 1.93 -26.74 -14.68
N GLN A 95 1.33 -25.58 -14.38
CA GLN A 95 1.98 -24.27 -14.56
C GLN A 95 2.66 -23.80 -13.27
N PRO A 96 3.88 -23.22 -13.36
CA PRO A 96 4.50 -22.62 -12.19
C PRO A 96 3.71 -21.37 -11.76
N MET A 97 3.77 -21.09 -10.45
CA MET A 97 3.28 -19.84 -9.91
C MET A 97 4.08 -18.66 -10.48
N ASN A 98 3.45 -17.49 -10.63
CA ASN A 98 4.16 -16.28 -11.04
C ASN A 98 5.31 -15.98 -10.04
N ALA A 99 6.51 -15.70 -10.55
CA ALA A 99 7.71 -15.56 -9.71
C ALA A 99 7.61 -14.42 -8.67
N GLU A 100 6.85 -13.35 -8.95
CA GLU A 100 6.69 -12.23 -8.03
C GLU A 100 5.69 -12.54 -6.92
N ILE A 101 4.57 -13.24 -7.23
CA ILE A 101 3.62 -13.63 -6.18
C ILE A 101 4.19 -14.72 -5.26
N VAL A 102 5.20 -15.49 -5.69
CA VAL A 102 5.92 -16.41 -4.81
C VAL A 102 6.59 -15.67 -3.65
N ASN A 103 7.10 -14.44 -3.89
CA ASN A 103 7.72 -13.64 -2.83
C ASN A 103 6.73 -13.29 -1.73
N LEU A 104 5.42 -13.14 -2.01
CA LEU A 104 4.39 -12.90 -1.00
C LEU A 104 4.34 -14.04 0.05
N LEU A 105 4.66 -15.26 -0.36
CA LEU A 105 4.56 -16.47 0.46
C LEU A 105 5.84 -16.76 1.27
N ASP A 106 6.85 -15.89 1.22
CA ASP A 106 8.06 -16.05 2.02
C ASP A 106 7.73 -16.00 3.53
N PRO A 107 8.11 -17.02 4.32
CA PRO A 107 7.76 -17.09 5.73
C PRO A 107 8.50 -16.09 6.62
N ARG A 108 9.45 -15.34 6.08
CA ARG A 108 10.19 -14.31 6.81
C ARG A 108 9.42 -13.00 6.96
N TRP A 109 8.33 -12.78 6.20
CA TRP A 109 7.52 -11.56 6.33
C TRP A 109 6.89 -11.45 7.72
N ASP A 110 7.06 -10.30 8.38
CA ASP A 110 6.42 -10.02 9.67
C ASP A 110 5.02 -9.44 9.48
N ALA A 111 4.82 -8.67 8.41
CA ALA A 111 3.54 -8.09 8.07
C ALA A 111 3.27 -8.08 6.56
N ILE A 112 2.00 -8.22 6.19
CA ILE A 112 1.51 -8.13 4.82
C ILE A 112 0.42 -7.05 4.76
N LEU A 113 0.58 -6.04 3.91
CA LEU A 113 -0.44 -5.03 3.63
C LEU A 113 -1.23 -5.41 2.37
N LEU A 114 -2.53 -5.63 2.51
CA LEU A 114 -3.44 -5.94 1.41
C LEU A 114 -4.29 -4.73 1.05
N GLN A 115 -4.26 -4.35 -0.22
CA GLN A 115 -5.08 -3.30 -0.77
C GLN A 115 -6.11 -3.86 -1.76
N PRO A 116 -7.42 -3.77 -1.45
CA PRO A 116 -8.49 -4.10 -2.40
C PRO A 116 -8.68 -3.02 -3.46
N TRP A 117 -9.27 -3.39 -4.60
CA TRP A 117 -9.47 -2.51 -5.76
C TRP A 117 -10.63 -2.94 -6.67
N LYS A 118 -11.07 -2.01 -7.54
CA LYS A 118 -12.21 -2.04 -8.50
C LYS A 118 -13.47 -1.34 -7.95
N ASP A 119 -14.42 -1.06 -8.84
CA ASP A 119 -15.72 -0.42 -8.57
C ASP A 119 -16.54 -1.08 -7.44
N ASP A 120 -16.19 -2.32 -7.07
CA ASP A 120 -16.80 -3.08 -5.98
C ASP A 120 -15.71 -3.55 -4.99
N VAL A 121 -15.15 -2.58 -4.26
CA VAL A 121 -14.09 -2.80 -3.28
C VAL A 121 -14.54 -3.77 -2.19
N GLU A 122 -15.79 -3.65 -1.74
CA GLU A 122 -16.35 -4.50 -0.70
C GLU A 122 -16.40 -5.96 -1.13
N ASN A 123 -16.85 -6.27 -2.35
CA ASN A 123 -16.85 -7.64 -2.85
C ASN A 123 -15.44 -8.19 -3.11
N ASP A 124 -14.54 -7.39 -3.69
CA ASP A 124 -13.15 -7.82 -3.90
C ASP A 124 -12.49 -8.19 -2.56
N LEU A 125 -12.70 -7.36 -1.54
CA LEU A 125 -12.23 -7.61 -0.18
C LEU A 125 -12.85 -8.88 0.41
N LYS A 126 -14.17 -8.99 0.43
CA LYS A 126 -14.89 -10.14 1.04
C LYS A 126 -14.57 -11.47 0.35
N THR A 127 -14.40 -11.45 -0.97
CA THR A 127 -14.20 -12.67 -1.75
C THR A 127 -12.73 -13.09 -1.82
N ASN A 128 -11.81 -12.14 -2.04
CA ASN A 128 -10.43 -12.49 -2.41
C ASN A 128 -9.43 -12.29 -1.27
N ALA A 129 -9.67 -11.37 -0.32
CA ALA A 129 -8.75 -11.22 0.81
C ALA A 129 -8.68 -12.50 1.67
N PRO A 130 -9.80 -13.16 2.06
CA PRO A 130 -9.72 -14.41 2.83
C PRO A 130 -8.93 -15.52 2.11
N LYS A 131 -9.05 -15.63 0.78
CA LYS A 131 -8.31 -16.62 -0.03
C LYS A 131 -6.80 -16.37 0.01
N ILE A 132 -6.40 -15.13 -0.25
CA ILE A 132 -4.98 -14.71 -0.19
C ILE A 132 -4.43 -14.93 1.22
N ILE A 133 -5.19 -14.53 2.25
CA ILE A 133 -4.79 -14.69 3.65
C ILE A 133 -4.62 -16.16 4.02
N ALA A 134 -5.50 -17.04 3.55
CA ALA A 134 -5.37 -18.49 3.77
C ALA A 134 -4.04 -19.01 3.18
N LYS A 135 -3.72 -18.64 1.93
CA LYS A 135 -2.45 -19.02 1.28
C LYS A 135 -1.21 -18.50 2.00
N ILE A 136 -1.25 -17.26 2.48
CA ILE A 136 -0.16 -16.71 3.31
C ILE A 136 -0.02 -17.54 4.59
N ARG A 137 -1.12 -17.89 5.26
CA ARG A 137 -1.11 -18.63 6.53
C ARG A 137 -0.67 -20.08 6.41
N GLU A 138 -0.89 -20.72 5.27
CA GLU A 138 -0.33 -22.05 4.98
C GLU A 138 1.21 -22.05 5.09
N LYS A 139 1.86 -20.92 4.79
CA LYS A 139 3.33 -20.77 4.84
C LYS A 139 3.83 -20.01 6.08
N ASN A 140 3.05 -19.04 6.54
CA ASN A 140 3.41 -18.13 7.61
C ASN A 140 2.20 -17.80 8.49
N PRO A 141 1.86 -18.66 9.46
CA PRO A 141 0.71 -18.44 10.34
C PRO A 141 0.88 -17.24 11.29
N LYS A 142 2.10 -16.68 11.42
CA LYS A 142 2.43 -15.61 12.36
C LYS A 142 2.40 -14.21 11.72
N ALA A 143 2.39 -14.11 10.38
CA ALA A 143 2.37 -12.83 9.69
C ALA A 143 1.17 -11.96 10.14
N LYS A 144 1.43 -10.71 10.52
CA LYS A 144 0.38 -9.72 10.74
C LYS A 144 -0.22 -9.35 9.38
N ILE A 145 -1.52 -9.56 9.20
CA ILE A 145 -2.21 -9.11 8.00
C ILE A 145 -2.81 -7.72 8.26
N LEU A 146 -2.50 -6.75 7.41
CA LEU A 146 -3.02 -5.39 7.45
C LEU A 146 -3.94 -5.17 6.24
N LEU A 147 -5.12 -4.60 6.46
CA LEU A 147 -6.07 -4.25 5.39
C LEU A 147 -6.05 -2.73 5.18
N TYR A 148 -5.62 -2.30 3.99
CA TYR A 148 -5.57 -0.89 3.60
C TYR A 148 -6.97 -0.37 3.24
N LEU A 149 -7.66 0.22 4.21
CA LEU A 149 -8.93 0.91 3.99
C LEU A 149 -8.64 2.31 3.45
N TRP A 150 -8.74 2.48 2.14
CA TRP A 150 -8.76 3.78 1.45
C TRP A 150 -10.21 4.16 1.11
N GLU A 151 -10.57 5.44 1.00
CA GLU A 151 -11.90 5.89 0.56
C GLU A 151 -11.80 7.27 -0.12
N ASP A 152 -12.34 7.37 -1.33
CA ASP A 152 -12.38 8.60 -2.13
C ASP A 152 -13.72 9.34 -2.04
N GLY A 153 -14.80 8.60 -1.76
CA GLY A 153 -16.12 9.14 -1.51
C GLY A 153 -16.28 9.78 -0.12
N PRO A 154 -17.50 10.25 0.19
CA PRO A 154 -17.79 10.92 1.45
C PRO A 154 -18.07 9.96 2.63
N ASP A 155 -18.26 8.66 2.38
CA ASP A 155 -18.70 7.70 3.41
C ASP A 155 -17.69 6.55 3.66
N PRO A 156 -16.62 6.81 4.42
CA PRO A 156 -15.74 5.75 4.92
C PRO A 156 -16.44 4.71 5.81
N ALA A 157 -17.62 4.99 6.37
CA ALA A 157 -18.30 4.09 7.30
C ALA A 157 -18.91 2.88 6.61
N LYS A 158 -19.45 3.05 5.39
CA LYS A 158 -19.87 1.91 4.57
C LYS A 158 -18.71 0.95 4.33
N ARG A 159 -17.56 1.47 3.86
CA ARG A 159 -16.38 0.66 3.58
C ARG A 159 -15.80 0.03 4.84
N GLN A 160 -15.76 0.76 5.96
CA GLN A 160 -15.34 0.26 7.26
C GLN A 160 -16.06 -1.03 7.65
N ARG A 161 -17.39 -1.11 7.47
CA ARG A 161 -18.16 -2.32 7.84
C ARG A 161 -17.70 -3.57 7.08
N ALA A 162 -17.39 -3.44 5.79
CA ALA A 162 -16.86 -4.57 5.01
C ALA A 162 -15.46 -5.00 5.48
N PHE A 163 -14.61 -4.04 5.85
CA PHE A 163 -13.30 -4.32 6.43
C PHE A 163 -13.41 -4.98 7.80
N GLU A 164 -14.34 -4.54 8.66
CA GLU A 164 -14.60 -5.14 9.98
C GLU A 164 -15.09 -6.58 9.87
N GLU A 165 -15.93 -6.89 8.89
CA GLU A 165 -16.40 -8.25 8.61
C GLU A 165 -15.23 -9.18 8.26
N VAL A 166 -14.39 -8.77 7.29
CA VAL A 166 -13.21 -9.56 6.89
C VAL A 166 -12.16 -9.62 8.01
N ALA A 167 -11.95 -8.53 8.73
CA ALA A 167 -11.05 -8.50 9.88
C ALA A 167 -11.52 -9.43 11.00
N LYS A 168 -12.83 -9.52 11.28
CA LYS A 168 -13.39 -10.47 12.24
C LYS A 168 -13.22 -11.93 11.78
N GLN A 169 -13.47 -12.20 10.49
CA GLN A 169 -13.32 -13.54 9.92
C GLN A 169 -11.86 -14.01 9.93
N THR A 170 -10.95 -13.11 9.58
CA THR A 170 -9.57 -13.47 9.31
C THR A 170 -8.65 -13.14 10.48
N GLY A 171 -8.97 -12.22 11.38
CA GLY A 171 -8.02 -11.68 12.36
C GLY A 171 -7.03 -10.68 11.76
N ALA A 172 -7.29 -10.17 10.55
CA ALA A 172 -6.52 -9.06 9.98
C ALA A 172 -6.77 -7.75 10.74
N LEU A 173 -5.84 -6.81 10.61
CA LEU A 173 -5.87 -5.50 11.26
C LEU A 173 -6.24 -4.41 10.26
N ILE A 174 -7.11 -3.48 10.66
CA ILE A 174 -7.58 -2.40 9.78
C ILE A 174 -6.61 -1.22 9.86
N VAL A 175 -6.18 -0.75 8.69
CA VAL A 175 -5.46 0.52 8.49
C VAL A 175 -6.45 1.55 7.93
N PRO A 176 -7.01 2.46 8.77
CA PRO A 176 -8.15 3.30 8.40
C PRO A 176 -7.75 4.60 7.67
N ALA A 177 -6.96 4.50 6.61
CA ALA A 177 -6.47 5.66 5.86
C ALA A 177 -7.60 6.52 5.24
N GLY A 178 -8.68 5.89 4.76
CA GLY A 178 -9.83 6.56 4.16
C GLY A 178 -10.53 7.55 5.09
N TRP A 179 -10.55 7.27 6.40
CA TRP A 179 -11.07 8.21 7.41
C TRP A 179 -10.20 9.46 7.52
N ALA A 180 -8.87 9.28 7.55
CA ALA A 180 -7.94 10.39 7.58
C ALA A 180 -7.98 11.22 6.28
N TRP A 181 -8.11 10.55 5.12
CA TRP A 181 -8.29 11.23 3.83
C TRP A 181 -9.57 12.06 3.79
N ALA A 182 -10.69 11.51 4.25
CA ALA A 182 -11.97 12.22 4.30
C ALA A 182 -11.89 13.46 5.19
N ARG A 183 -11.25 13.35 6.37
CA ARG A 183 -11.01 14.49 7.28
C ARG A 183 -10.13 15.55 6.63
N GLY A 184 -9.00 15.14 6.03
CA GLY A 184 -8.08 16.05 5.35
C GLY A 184 -8.75 16.85 4.24
N LYS A 185 -9.51 16.19 3.36
CA LYS A 185 -10.29 16.86 2.30
C LYS A 185 -11.31 17.87 2.85
N LYS A 186 -11.91 17.58 4.00
CA LYS A 186 -12.92 18.44 4.63
C LYS A 186 -12.30 19.66 5.31
N GLU A 187 -11.21 19.48 6.05
CA GLU A 187 -10.59 20.53 6.87
C GLU A 187 -9.58 21.39 6.09
N LYS A 188 -8.99 20.84 5.02
CA LYS A 188 -8.03 21.50 4.13
C LYS A 188 -8.48 21.36 2.66
N PRO A 189 -9.65 21.90 2.27
CA PRO A 189 -10.14 21.82 0.90
C PRO A 189 -9.25 22.57 -0.12
N GLU A 190 -8.46 23.53 0.35
CA GLU A 190 -7.49 24.29 -0.46
C GLU A 190 -6.22 23.49 -0.79
N TRP A 191 -5.99 22.35 -0.13
CA TRP A 191 -4.85 21.48 -0.43
C TRP A 191 -5.15 20.52 -1.57
N VAL A 192 -4.12 20.22 -2.35
CA VAL A 192 -4.18 19.19 -3.39
C VAL A 192 -4.00 17.81 -2.75
N TRP A 193 -5.04 16.98 -2.84
CA TRP A 193 -5.08 15.62 -2.27
C TRP A 193 -4.91 14.51 -3.32
N GLN A 194 -5.09 14.84 -4.59
CA GLN A 194 -4.87 13.95 -5.74
C GLN A 194 -3.48 14.20 -6.35
N ALA A 195 -3.01 13.26 -7.16
CA ALA A 195 -1.87 13.49 -8.04
C ALA A 195 -2.27 14.47 -9.16
N PRO A 196 -1.30 15.02 -9.92
CA PRO A 196 -1.64 16.01 -10.94
C PRO A 196 -2.40 15.44 -12.15
N ASP A 197 -2.57 14.11 -12.23
CA ASP A 197 -3.50 13.47 -13.16
C ASP A 197 -4.98 13.54 -12.73
N GLY A 198 -5.26 14.12 -11.56
CA GLY A 198 -6.62 14.33 -11.04
C GLY A 198 -7.30 13.08 -10.50
N TRP A 199 -6.67 11.91 -10.57
CA TRP A 199 -7.31 10.63 -10.20
C TRP A 199 -6.53 9.84 -9.14
N HIS A 200 -5.21 9.71 -9.28
CA HIS A 200 -4.41 8.98 -8.30
C HIS A 200 -4.36 9.73 -6.95
N PRO A 201 -4.12 9.04 -5.82
CA PRO A 201 -3.82 9.71 -4.56
C PRO A 201 -2.61 10.62 -4.73
N GLY A 202 -2.63 11.81 -4.15
CA GLY A 202 -1.48 12.70 -4.06
C GLY A 202 -0.54 12.31 -2.92
N TYR A 203 0.60 13.01 -2.83
CA TYR A 203 1.60 12.70 -1.81
C TYR A 203 1.09 12.84 -0.37
N ARG A 204 0.14 13.75 -0.11
CA ARG A 204 -0.48 13.91 1.22
C ARG A 204 -1.25 12.68 1.65
N ARG A 205 -2.00 12.09 0.72
CA ARG A 205 -2.72 10.83 0.95
C ARG A 205 -1.75 9.69 1.20
N ALA A 206 -0.68 9.59 0.40
CA ALA A 206 0.37 8.60 0.62
C ALA A 206 1.04 8.76 1.99
N TYR A 207 1.39 9.97 2.38
CA TYR A 207 1.98 10.28 3.68
C TYR A 207 1.07 9.87 4.84
N VAL A 208 -0.21 10.28 4.79
CA VAL A 208 -1.21 9.92 5.81
C VAL A 208 -1.45 8.41 5.86
N THR A 209 -1.53 7.75 4.70
CA THR A 209 -1.63 6.29 4.63
C THR A 209 -0.43 5.63 5.30
N SER A 210 0.79 6.05 4.95
CA SER A 210 2.01 5.48 5.54
C SER A 210 2.09 5.74 7.04
N ALA A 211 1.63 6.89 7.53
CA ALA A 211 1.49 7.17 8.96
C ALA A 211 0.48 6.23 9.64
N CYS A 212 -0.67 5.95 9.00
CA CYS A 212 -1.63 4.96 9.49
C CYS A 212 -1.05 3.54 9.52
N VAL A 213 -0.36 3.11 8.45
CA VAL A 213 0.30 1.80 8.39
C VAL A 213 1.35 1.68 9.49
N TYR A 214 2.21 2.69 9.64
CA TYR A 214 3.21 2.75 10.71
C TYR A 214 2.54 2.61 12.07
N ALA A 215 1.50 3.39 12.34
CA ALA A 215 0.83 3.40 13.63
C ALA A 215 0.18 2.05 13.97
N THR A 216 -0.50 1.43 13.00
CA THR A 216 -1.11 0.10 13.17
C THR A 216 -0.06 -1.00 13.33
N LEU A 217 1.04 -0.94 12.58
CA LEU A 217 2.07 -1.99 12.56
C LEU A 217 2.95 -1.96 13.83
N PHE A 218 3.41 -0.78 14.21
CA PHE A 218 4.32 -0.57 15.34
C PHE A 218 3.59 -0.30 16.65
N GLU A 219 2.27 -0.04 16.60
CA GLU A 219 1.45 0.32 17.75
C GLU A 219 2.00 1.56 18.47
N LYS A 220 2.44 2.55 17.67
CA LYS A 220 3.03 3.82 18.12
C LYS A 220 2.42 5.00 17.39
N THR A 221 2.42 6.15 18.05
CA THR A 221 2.00 7.40 17.40
C THR A 221 3.00 7.80 16.32
N PRO A 222 2.53 8.22 15.12
CA PRO A 222 3.37 8.85 14.11
C PRO A 222 3.59 10.34 14.40
N VAL A 223 2.84 10.93 15.34
CA VAL A 223 2.89 12.36 15.68
C VAL A 223 4.24 12.70 16.31
N GLY A 224 4.90 13.71 15.75
CA GLY A 224 6.22 14.18 16.18
C GLY A 224 7.40 13.54 15.45
N LEU A 225 7.17 12.55 14.58
CA LEU A 225 8.24 11.99 13.75
C LEU A 225 8.74 13.05 12.74
N LYS A 226 10.04 13.07 12.46
CA LYS A 226 10.71 14.16 11.71
C LYS A 226 10.71 13.98 10.18
N LEU A 227 9.92 13.04 9.65
CA LEU A 227 9.78 12.87 8.21
C LEU A 227 9.13 14.10 7.57
N ARG A 228 9.93 14.91 6.88
CA ARG A 228 9.50 16.13 6.15
C ARG A 228 9.80 16.11 4.67
N SER A 229 10.73 15.25 4.25
CA SER A 229 11.13 15.20 2.86
C SER A 229 11.49 13.81 2.41
N TRP A 230 11.17 13.51 1.17
CA TRP A 230 11.55 12.27 0.50
C TRP A 230 11.58 12.47 -1.01
N GLU A 231 12.37 11.64 -1.67
CA GLU A 231 12.41 11.57 -3.13
C GLU A 231 11.22 10.75 -3.65
N HIS A 232 10.67 11.14 -4.79
CA HIS A 232 9.64 10.41 -5.53
C HIS A 232 10.02 10.31 -7.02
N TRP A 233 9.28 9.47 -7.75
CA TRP A 233 9.46 9.23 -9.19
C TRP A 233 8.22 9.58 -10.02
N VAL A 234 7.16 10.10 -9.38
CA VAL A 234 5.94 10.57 -10.05
C VAL A 234 6.26 11.81 -10.91
N GLN A 235 5.76 11.85 -12.16
CA GLN A 235 5.88 12.98 -13.09
C GLN A 235 7.28 13.60 -13.11
N ASP A 236 8.25 12.83 -13.63
CA ASP A 236 9.69 13.17 -13.69
C ASP A 236 10.46 13.06 -12.37
N GLY A 237 9.74 12.78 -11.28
CA GLY A 237 10.34 12.63 -9.96
C GLY A 237 10.73 13.96 -9.32
N GLY A 238 11.41 13.88 -8.19
CA GLY A 238 11.83 15.05 -7.43
C GLY A 238 11.69 14.85 -5.94
N LYS A 239 11.81 15.95 -5.20
CA LYS A 239 11.81 15.95 -3.74
C LYS A 239 10.58 16.65 -3.20
N ILE A 240 9.78 15.91 -2.44
CA ILE A 240 8.73 16.52 -1.62
C ILE A 240 9.36 17.15 -0.39
N LYS A 241 8.86 18.33 -0.02
CA LYS A 241 9.20 19.03 1.22
C LYS A 241 7.90 19.51 1.86
N LEU A 242 7.58 18.96 3.03
CA LEU A 242 6.47 19.42 3.85
C LEU A 242 6.99 20.47 4.85
N THR A 243 6.14 21.44 5.18
CA THR A 243 6.37 22.27 6.37
C THR A 243 6.18 21.45 7.64
N ASP A 244 6.65 21.96 8.78
CA ASP A 244 6.41 21.30 10.06
C ASP A 244 4.92 21.22 10.41
N ASP A 245 4.17 22.29 10.14
CA ASP A 245 2.73 22.34 10.37
C ASP A 245 1.97 21.35 9.48
N GLU A 246 2.37 21.22 8.21
CA GLU A 246 1.75 20.26 7.30
C GLU A 246 1.99 18.83 7.76
N ALA A 247 3.24 18.48 8.08
CA ALA A 247 3.55 17.14 8.54
C ALA A 247 2.87 16.83 9.89
N LEU A 248 2.87 17.77 10.83
CA LEU A 248 2.19 17.61 12.11
C LEU A 248 0.69 17.38 11.92
N TYR A 249 0.04 18.17 11.06
CA TYR A 249 -1.37 18.00 10.73
C TYR A 249 -1.64 16.62 10.13
N LEU A 250 -0.87 16.21 9.12
CA LEU A 250 -1.04 14.92 8.44
C LEU A 250 -0.81 13.73 9.40
N GLN A 251 0.18 13.80 10.29
CA GLN A 251 0.42 12.80 11.32
C GLN A 251 -0.75 12.74 12.32
N THR A 252 -1.30 13.89 12.69
CA THR A 252 -2.40 13.99 13.66
C THR A 252 -3.68 13.35 13.12
N ILE A 253 -4.10 13.69 11.89
CA ILE A 253 -5.30 13.08 11.31
C ILE A 253 -5.15 11.57 11.09
N ALA A 254 -3.93 11.11 10.78
CA ALA A 254 -3.62 9.68 10.69
C ALA A 254 -3.76 8.99 12.04
N TRP A 255 -3.19 9.58 13.09
CA TRP A 255 -3.25 9.03 14.45
C TRP A 255 -4.67 8.97 14.99
N ASP A 256 -5.44 10.03 14.82
CA ASP A 256 -6.84 10.08 15.26
C ASP A 256 -7.69 9.04 14.53
N ALA A 257 -7.49 8.88 13.22
CA ALA A 257 -8.18 7.85 12.44
C ALA A 257 -7.85 6.44 12.96
N VAL A 258 -6.57 6.16 13.24
CA VAL A 258 -6.13 4.88 13.81
C VAL A 258 -6.77 4.65 15.17
N ARG A 259 -6.69 5.61 16.10
CA ARG A 259 -7.27 5.49 17.44
C ARG A 259 -8.78 5.26 17.45
N THR A 260 -9.48 5.69 16.40
CA THR A 260 -10.94 5.64 16.33
C THR A 260 -11.45 4.42 15.57
N HIS A 261 -10.81 4.08 14.44
CA HIS A 261 -11.35 3.17 13.43
C HIS A 261 -10.51 1.91 13.19
N THR A 262 -9.36 1.75 13.85
CA THR A 262 -8.66 0.45 13.84
C THR A 262 -9.34 -0.57 14.77
N ASN A 263 -9.10 -1.85 14.53
CA ASN A 263 -9.49 -2.95 15.41
C ASN A 263 -8.35 -3.42 16.33
N VAL A 264 -7.18 -2.77 16.33
CA VAL A 264 -6.07 -3.04 17.26
C VAL A 264 -6.41 -2.53 18.67
N PRO A 265 -6.63 -3.40 19.67
CA PRO A 265 -7.13 -2.98 20.98
C PRO A 265 -6.20 -2.00 21.71
N ALA A 266 -4.88 -2.20 21.60
CA ALA A 266 -3.88 -1.36 22.26
C ALA A 266 -3.88 0.10 21.77
N LEU A 267 -4.42 0.36 20.58
CA LEU A 267 -4.43 1.67 19.96
C LEU A 267 -5.76 2.42 20.13
N ARG A 268 -6.85 1.71 20.43
CA ARG A 268 -8.15 2.36 20.56
C ARG A 268 -8.15 3.27 21.79
N ALA A 269 -8.63 4.49 21.63
CA ALA A 269 -8.92 5.32 22.79
C ALA A 269 -9.90 4.56 23.69
N LYS A 270 -9.61 4.47 25.00
CA LYS A 270 -10.63 4.06 25.98
C LYS A 270 -11.78 5.04 25.82
N ARG A 271 -12.96 4.52 25.44
CA ARG A 271 -14.20 5.29 25.39
C ARG A 271 -14.65 5.61 26.80
#